data_AF-A0AAD1SLA4-F1
#
_entry.id   AF-A0AAD1SLA4-F1
#
_cell.length_a   1.000
_cell.length_b   1.000
_cell.length_c   1.000
_cell.angle_alpha   90.00
_cell.angle_beta   90.00
_cell.angle_gamma   90.00
#
_symmetry.space_group_name_H-M   'P 1'
#
loop_
_entity.id
_entity.type
_entity.pdbx_description
1 polymer ?
#
loop_
_entity_poly.entity_id
_entity_poly.type
_entity_poly.pdbx_seq_one_letter_code
_entity_poly.pdbx_strand_id
1 'polypeptide(L)' 'MPAETVTARFQFIVPKEWKSKYRPVCIHLAGTGDHYYWRRRTLMARPMLKEAGMASLLLENPYYILFKINLV' A
#
# COMPACT_ATOMS: atom_id res chain seq x y z
N MET A 1 11.11 -16.31 -11.69
CA MET A 1 10.02 -15.48 -11.14
C MET A 1 9.24 -14.88 -12.30
N PRO A 2 7.90 -14.76 -12.22
CA PRO A 2 7.11 -14.06 -13.23
C PRO A 2 7.60 -12.62 -13.39
N ALA A 3 7.61 -12.09 -14.62
CA ALA A 3 8.15 -10.77 -14.93
C ALA A 3 7.44 -9.65 -14.14
N GLU A 4 6.15 -9.84 -13.86
CA GLU A 4 5.27 -8.96 -13.10
C GLU A 4 5.71 -8.81 -11.64
N THR A 5 6.36 -9.84 -11.08
CA THR A 5 6.83 -9.84 -9.69
C THR A 5 8.20 -9.21 -9.50
N VAL A 6 8.89 -8.87 -10.59
CA VAL A 6 10.24 -8.26 -10.55
C VAL A 6 10.18 -6.81 -10.03
N THR A 7 9.08 -6.10 -10.31
CA THR A 7 8.91 -4.69 -9.88
C THR A 7 7.77 -4.56 -8.89
N ALA A 8 8.09 -4.18 -7.65
CA ALA A 8 7.10 -3.88 -6.62
C ALA A 8 6.71 -2.40 -6.64
N ARG A 9 5.41 -2.12 -6.66
CA ARG A 9 4.87 -0.76 -6.48
C ARG A 9 4.18 -0.67 -5.14
N PHE A 10 4.36 0.46 -4.45
CA PHE A 10 3.75 0.67 -3.15
C PHE A 10 3.35 2.12 -2.95
N GLN A 11 2.39 2.32 -2.06
CA GLN A 11 2.02 3.63 -1.55
C GLN A 11 2.35 3.69 -0.07
N PHE A 12 3.10 4.72 0.32
CA PHE A 12 3.44 4.94 1.72
C PHE A 12 2.67 6.13 2.26
N ILE A 13 1.84 5.89 3.28
CA ILE A 13 1.02 6.89 3.95
C ILE A 13 1.60 7.10 5.34
N VAL A 14 2.06 8.32 5.60
CA VAL A 14 2.80 8.68 6.80
C VAL A 14 2.07 9.82 7.51
N PRO A 15 1.95 9.80 8.85
CA PRO A 15 1.39 10.93 9.57
C PRO A 15 2.35 12.13 9.48
N LYS A 16 1.77 13.34 9.45
CA LYS A 16 2.57 14.57 9.49
C LYS A 16 3.36 14.69 10.78
N GLU A 17 2.76 14.25 11.88
CA GLU A 17 3.33 14.26 13.22
C GLU A 17 3.16 12.89 13.88
N TRP A 18 4.22 12.41 14.52
CA TRP A 18 4.22 11.10 15.17
C TRP A 18 3.91 11.25 16.65
N LYS A 19 2.90 10.52 17.13
CA LYS A 19 2.53 10.50 18.56
C LYS A 19 3.57 9.81 19.45
N SER A 20 4.47 9.02 18.86
CA SER A 20 5.47 8.21 19.57
C SER A 20 6.81 8.19 18.86
N LYS A 21 7.90 8.04 19.62
CA LYS A 21 9.28 7.94 19.12
C LYS A 21 9.48 6.74 18.16
N TYR A 22 8.69 5.69 18.33
CA TYR A 22 8.88 4.42 17.64
C TYR A 22 8.37 4.40 16.19
N ARG A 23 7.67 5.45 15.73
CA ARG A 23 7.18 5.62 14.35
C ARG A 23 6.63 4.31 13.73
N PRO A 24 5.57 3.74 14.32
CA PRO A 24 5.06 2.43 13.92
C PRO A 24 4.54 2.43 12.48
N VAL A 25 4.84 1.37 11.73
CA VAL A 25 4.40 1.18 10.34
C VAL A 25 3.72 -0.17 10.19
N CYS A 26 2.52 -0.19 9.62
CA CYS A 26 1.84 -1.41 9.21
C CYS A 26 2.04 -1.66 7.70
N ILE A 27 2.43 -2.88 7.33
CA ILE A 27 2.59 -3.29 5.93
C ILE A 27 1.33 -4.04 5.50
N HIS A 28 0.59 -3.47 4.56
CA HIS A 28 -0.61 -4.04 3.97
C HIS A 28 -0.25 -4.80 2.69
N LEU A 29 -0.27 -6.12 2.79
CA LEU A 29 -0.10 -7.01 1.65
C LEU A 29 -1.41 -7.07 0.84
N ALA A 30 -1.29 -7.21 -0.47
CA ALA A 30 -2.45 -7.36 -1.33
C ALA A 30 -2.98 -8.80 -1.28
N GLY A 31 -4.31 -8.93 -1.22
CA GLY A 31 -4.97 -10.22 -1.39
C GLY A 31 -5.11 -10.63 -2.87
N THR A 32 -5.58 -11.85 -3.10
CA THR A 32 -6.01 -12.29 -4.44
C THR A 32 -7.22 -11.47 -4.91
N GLY A 33 -7.18 -10.95 -6.14
CA GLY A 33 -8.25 -10.09 -6.67
C GLY A 33 -8.30 -8.66 -6.11
N ASP A 34 -7.25 -8.22 -5.41
CA ASP A 34 -7.15 -6.87 -4.87
C ASP A 34 -6.66 -5.89 -5.95
N HIS A 35 -7.61 -5.16 -6.54
CA HIS A 35 -7.35 -4.12 -7.52
C HIS A 35 -7.08 -2.78 -6.85
N TYR A 36 -5.98 -2.13 -7.25
CA TYR A 36 -5.58 -0.81 -6.76
C TYR A 36 -5.40 -0.75 -5.24
N TYR A 37 -5.31 0.48 -4.72
CA TYR A 37 -5.04 0.76 -3.31
C TYR A 37 -6.28 1.24 -2.53
N TRP A 38 -7.39 1.55 -3.21
CA TRP A 38 -8.49 2.33 -2.63
C TRP A 38 -9.11 1.69 -1.39
N ARG A 39 -9.45 0.40 -1.45
CA ARG A 39 -10.12 -0.32 -0.35
C ARG A 39 -9.26 -0.29 0.91
N ARG A 40 -8.00 -0.72 0.79
CA ARG A 40 -7.04 -0.76 1.92
C ARG A 40 -6.68 0.65 2.42
N ARG A 41 -6.55 1.62 1.51
CA ARG A 41 -6.30 3.02 1.86
C ARG A 41 -7.44 3.61 2.70
N THR A 42 -8.68 3.43 2.27
CA THR A 42 -9.84 4.07 2.91
C THR A 42 -10.27 3.34 4.17
N LEU A 43 -10.30 2.00 4.15
CA LEU A 43 -10.83 1.20 5.24
C LEU A 43 -9.81 0.91 6.34
N MET A 44 -8.50 0.88 6.04
CA MET A 44 -7.47 0.52 7.02
C MET A 44 -6.47 1.63 7.26
N ALA A 45 -5.84 2.15 6.19
CA ALA A 45 -4.75 3.12 6.36
C ALA A 45 -5.24 4.45 6.95
N ARG A 46 -6.41 4.95 6.55
CA ARG A 46 -6.98 6.20 7.09
C ARG A 46 -7.35 6.12 8.58
N PRO A 47 -8.07 5.09 9.06
CA PRO A 47 -8.31 4.90 10.49
C PRO A 47 -7.01 4.76 11.28
N MET A 48 -6.05 3.95 10.82
CA MET A 48 -4.78 3.78 11.53
C MET A 48 -3.95 5.06 11.59
N LEU A 49 -4.03 5.91 10.56
CA LEU A 49 -3.39 7.22 10.56
C LEU A 49 -4.03 8.17 11.57
N LYS A 50 -5.37 8.21 11.63
CA LYS A 50 -6.13 9.16 12.47
C LYS A 50 -6.16 8.74 13.94
N GLU A 51 -6.50 7.48 14.19
CA GLU A 51 -6.75 6.97 15.53
C GLU A 51 -5.43 6.57 16.19
N ALA A 52 -4.70 5.64 15.57
CA ALA A 52 -3.47 5.06 16.13
C ALA A 52 -2.21 5.92 15.88
N GLY A 53 -2.23 6.87 14.93
CA GLY A 53 -1.04 7.64 14.57
C GLY A 53 0.07 6.78 13.94
N MET A 54 -0.32 5.67 13.30
CA MET A 54 0.59 4.72 12.65
C MET A 54 0.65 5.00 11.14
N ALA A 55 1.84 4.83 10.55
CA ALA A 55 1.96 4.85 9.10
C ALA A 55 1.49 3.51 8.50
N SER A 56 1.16 3.55 7.22
CA SER A 56 0.73 2.38 6.45
C SER A 56 1.46 2.31 5.12
N LEU A 57 2.11 1.19 4.85
CA LEU A 57 2.70 0.86 3.56
C LEU A 57 1.78 -0.10 2.83
N LEU A 58 1.23 0.31 1.70
CA LEU A 58 0.29 -0.46 0.90
C LEU A 58 1.02 -1.01 -0.31
N LEU A 59 1.19 -2.33 -0.38
CA LEU A 59 1.82 -2.99 -1.52
C LEU A 59 0.80 -3.25 -2.63
N GLU A 60 1.11 -2.91 -3.87
CA GLU A 60 0.25 -3.27 -5.01
C GLU A 60 0.32 -4.76 -5.26
N ASN A 61 -0.76 -5.33 -5.78
CA ASN A 61 -0.71 -6.70 -6.26
C ASN A 61 0.05 -6.72 -7.60
N PRO A 62 1.17 -7.45 -7.76
CA PRO A 62 1.95 -7.48 -9.00
C PRO A 62 1.16 -7.97 -10.22
N TYR A 63 0.15 -8.83 -10.03
CA TYR A 63 -0.63 -9.41 -11.13
C TYR A 63 -1.82 -8.57 -11.58
N TYR A 64 -2.28 -7.64 -10.74
CA TYR A 64 -3.45 -6.81 -11.02
C TYR A 64 -3.08 -5.33 -11.18
N ILE A 65 -1.79 -5.06 -11.41
CA ILE A 65 -1.33 -3.78 -11.93
C ILE A 65 -1.95 -3.65 -13.32
N LEU A 66 -2.65 -2.55 -13.59
CA LEU A 66 -3.07 -2.25 -14.96
C LEU A 66 -1.79 -2.18 -15.79
N PHE A 67 -1.50 -3.22 -16.58
CA PHE A 67 -0.43 -3.21 -17.55
C PHE A 67 -0.70 -1.97 -18.41
N LYS A 68 0.12 -0.92 -18.23
CA LYS A 68 0.26 0.07 -19.28
C LYS A 68 0.83 -0.76 -20.42
N ILE A 69 -0.02 -1.09 -21.39
CA ILE A 69 0.39 -1.67 -22.65
C ILE A 69 1.50 -0.74 -23.13
N ASN A 70 2.75 -1.20 -23.09
CA ASN A 70 3.78 -0.61 -23.91
C ASN A 70 3.32 -0.94 -25.33
N LEU A 71 2.55 -0.02 -25.91
CA LEU A 71 2.39 0.06 -27.35
C LEU A 71 3.81 0.20 -27.89
N VAL A 72 4.34 -0.92 -28.37
CA VAL A 72 5.43 -0.92 -29.35
C VAL A 72 4.82 -0.51 -30.68
#